data_AF-Q8TUW5-F1
#
_entry.id   AF-Q8TUW5-F1
#
_cell.length_a   1.000
_cell.length_b   1.000
_cell.length_c   1.000
_cell.angle_alpha   90.00
_cell.angle_beta   90.00
_cell.angle_gamma   90.00
#
_symmetry.space_group_name_H-M   'P 1'
#
loop_
_entity.id
_entity.type
_entity.pdbx_description
1 polymer ?
#
loop_
_entity_poly.entity_id
_entity_poly.type
_entity_poly.pdbx_seq_one_letter_code
_entity_poly.pdbx_strand_id
1 'polypeptide(L)'
;MNPELILARLFGVLLGRGTFRDGDRPRVRLSVPIGGASELLADLSRLGVNPSVRCGKRWTSVESRDGRLIGALIMAGASADPVDGIPNWVFEDPEAARELLSGLYSVRGRVLGFDGSRPRPVRLELRARADRELDLLSLALDVCRLLGSLNVDAEVVGLSHVSSGHYRYARVEVLIRGRRDLRRFLSEVEFRYNPEQSERARRMLRELARRETQLSTKWPARWGDVGVSDSGDEGLVLRTELGFEIAGPADMWVSSRNKRRLGDLKPGDRVVLYPVGVPPAADRRGTLLADVDAPEGARRFLRDLDLLPLRWEDPALPTLTRVLGYAIGDGHLEPDVVVLRGAGGTAVARGRSARARPLAGAVRVRG
;
A
#
# COMPACT_ATOMS: atom_id res chain seq x y z
N MET A 1 30.21 -3.18 -0.42
CA MET A 1 28.97 -2.40 -0.20
C MET A 1 29.39 -0.95 -0.05
N ASN A 2 28.76 -0.02 -0.77
CA ASN A 2 29.08 1.40 -0.71
C ASN A 2 28.88 1.91 0.74
N PRO A 3 29.88 2.57 1.37
CA PRO A 3 29.74 3.18 2.69
C PRO A 3 28.52 4.11 2.83
N GLU A 4 28.14 4.84 1.78
CA GLU A 4 26.98 5.74 1.79
C GLU A 4 25.67 4.99 2.03
N LEU A 5 25.50 3.81 1.43
CA LEU A 5 24.34 2.96 1.63
C LEU A 5 24.28 2.40 3.06
N ILE A 6 25.43 2.10 3.65
CA ILE A 6 25.50 1.73 5.07
C ILE A 6 25.09 2.91 5.94
N LEU A 7 25.58 4.12 5.64
CA LEU A 7 25.20 5.34 6.37
C LEU A 7 23.70 5.62 6.25
N ALA A 8 23.08 5.48 5.06
CA ALA A 8 21.64 5.60 4.88
C ALA A 8 20.88 4.64 5.81
N ARG A 9 21.30 3.38 5.86
CA ARG A 9 20.69 2.36 6.74
C ARG A 9 20.85 2.69 8.22
N LEU A 10 22.04 3.10 8.65
CA LEU A 10 22.30 3.54 10.03
C LEU A 10 21.49 4.79 10.38
N PHE A 11 21.30 5.70 9.43
CA PHE A 11 20.46 6.87 9.59
C PHE A 11 19.00 6.48 9.82
N GLY A 12 18.46 5.51 9.08
CA GLY A 12 17.13 4.95 9.34
C GLY A 12 16.98 4.40 10.77
N VAL A 13 18.01 3.73 11.29
CA VAL A 13 18.04 3.29 12.70
C VAL A 13 18.08 4.47 13.66
N LEU A 14 18.85 5.52 13.35
CA LEU A 14 18.95 6.73 14.15
C LEU A 14 17.59 7.43 14.27
N LEU A 15 16.90 7.64 13.13
CA LEU A 15 15.55 8.21 13.04
C LEU A 15 14.53 7.41 13.88
N GLY A 16 14.60 6.08 13.81
CA GLY A 16 13.65 5.23 14.51
C GLY A 16 13.94 5.07 16.00
N ARG A 17 15.17 4.71 16.35
CA ARG A 17 15.53 4.30 17.71
C ARG A 17 17.01 4.55 18.03
N GLY A 18 17.53 5.71 17.65
CA GLY A 18 18.84 6.16 18.07
C GLY A 18 18.81 7.45 18.88
N THR A 19 19.98 7.84 19.36
CA THR A 19 20.21 9.16 19.95
C THR A 19 21.53 9.70 19.44
N PHE A 20 21.52 10.95 19.00
CA PHE A 20 22.72 11.69 18.61
C PHE A 20 22.96 12.82 19.62
N ARG A 21 24.23 13.08 19.94
CA ARG A 21 24.64 14.25 20.72
C ARG A 21 25.88 14.83 20.06
N ASP A 22 25.87 16.12 19.77
CA ASP A 22 26.92 16.82 19.03
C ASP A 22 27.77 17.79 19.88
N GLY A 23 27.51 17.91 21.19
CA GLY A 23 28.29 18.77 22.10
C GLY A 23 29.67 18.23 22.48
N ASP A 24 30.26 18.75 23.57
CA ASP A 24 31.65 18.50 24.04
C ASP A 24 32.09 17.03 24.12
N ARG A 25 31.12 16.10 24.20
CA ARG A 25 31.35 14.66 24.19
C ARG A 25 30.39 14.03 23.20
N PRO A 26 30.68 14.16 21.89
CA PRO A 26 29.74 13.72 20.89
C PRO A 26 29.64 12.20 20.94
N ARG A 27 28.43 11.70 20.78
CA ARG A 27 28.17 10.26 20.81
C ARG A 27 26.93 9.92 20.02
N VAL A 28 27.00 8.77 19.37
CA VAL A 28 25.84 8.15 18.73
C VAL A 28 25.50 6.85 19.46
N ARG A 29 24.22 6.64 19.69
CA ARG A 29 23.69 5.37 20.17
C ARG A 29 22.63 4.88 19.19
N LEU A 30 22.77 3.64 18.74
CA LEU A 30 21.82 2.97 17.85
C LEU A 30 21.25 1.75 18.59
N SER A 31 19.93 1.57 18.57
CA SER A 31 19.29 0.42 19.22
C SER A 31 18.49 -0.42 18.23
N VAL A 32 18.84 -1.69 18.11
CA VAL A 32 18.18 -2.67 17.24
C VAL A 32 17.61 -3.83 18.07
N PRO A 33 16.61 -4.57 17.56
CA PRO A 33 16.18 -5.83 18.17
C PRO A 33 17.37 -6.77 18.38
N ILE A 34 17.33 -7.60 19.42
CA ILE A 34 18.48 -8.43 19.81
C ILE A 34 19.02 -9.30 18.66
N GLY A 35 18.14 -9.85 17.82
CA GLY A 35 18.52 -10.66 16.67
C GLY A 35 19.15 -9.89 15.50
N GLY A 36 19.06 -8.55 15.49
CA GLY A 36 19.69 -7.70 14.47
C GLY A 36 21.06 -7.16 14.86
N ALA A 37 21.56 -7.48 16.05
CA ALA A 37 22.81 -6.93 16.57
C ALA A 37 24.03 -7.32 15.72
N SER A 38 24.08 -8.57 15.23
CA SER A 38 25.20 -9.05 14.40
C SER A 38 25.32 -8.26 13.10
N GLU A 39 24.21 -8.00 12.42
CA GLU A 39 24.17 -7.23 11.17
C GLU A 39 24.57 -5.77 11.41
N LEU A 40 24.08 -5.15 12.50
CA LEU A 40 24.49 -3.79 12.87
C LEU A 40 26.01 -3.71 13.13
N LEU A 41 26.56 -4.70 13.85
CA LEU A 41 28.00 -4.74 14.13
C LEU A 41 28.83 -5.00 12.86
N ALA A 42 28.33 -5.83 11.94
CA ALA A 42 28.98 -6.06 10.65
C ALA A 42 29.03 -4.77 9.81
N ASP A 43 27.95 -4.00 9.78
CA ASP A 43 27.91 -2.70 9.10
C ASP A 43 28.87 -1.69 9.73
N LEU A 44 28.91 -1.60 11.06
CA LEU A 44 29.85 -0.71 11.76
C LEU A 44 31.31 -1.14 11.56
N SER A 45 31.59 -2.44 11.53
CA SER A 45 32.91 -2.97 11.22
C SER A 45 33.36 -2.64 9.80
N ARG A 46 32.45 -2.65 8.81
CA ARG A 46 32.74 -2.22 7.43
C ARG A 46 33.10 -0.74 7.34
N LEU A 47 32.59 0.08 8.25
CA LEU A 47 32.96 1.49 8.40
C LEU A 47 34.24 1.69 9.24
N GLY A 48 34.87 0.60 9.71
CA GLY A 48 36.06 0.66 10.56
C GLY A 48 35.78 1.17 11.98
N VAL A 49 34.53 1.08 12.45
CA VAL A 49 34.10 1.56 13.76
C VAL A 49 34.10 0.41 14.77
N ASN A 50 34.70 0.63 15.93
CA ASN A 50 34.69 -0.31 17.06
C ASN A 50 33.80 0.24 18.19
N PRO A 51 32.50 -0.10 18.20
CA PRO A 51 31.58 0.46 19.16
C PRO A 51 31.55 -0.34 20.48
N SER A 52 31.06 0.31 21.52
CA SER A 52 30.65 -0.39 22.75
C SER A 52 29.25 -0.99 22.58
N VAL A 53 29.05 -2.21 23.08
CA VAL A 53 27.79 -2.96 22.93
C VAL A 53 27.15 -3.19 24.28
N ARG A 54 25.86 -2.93 24.39
CA ARG A 54 25.04 -3.23 25.57
C ARG A 54 23.81 -4.03 25.15
N CYS A 55 23.75 -5.27 25.61
CA CYS A 55 22.61 -6.15 25.38
C CYS A 55 21.57 -5.99 26.49
N GLY A 56 20.32 -5.70 26.11
CA GLY A 56 19.16 -5.74 26.99
C GLY A 56 18.22 -6.90 26.64
N LYS A 57 17.09 -7.00 27.36
CA LYS A 57 16.13 -8.11 27.18
C LYS A 57 15.49 -8.20 25.79
N ARG A 58 15.28 -7.06 25.11
CA ARG A 58 14.61 -6.98 23.81
C ARG A 58 15.42 -6.25 22.74
N TRP A 59 16.45 -5.53 23.16
CA TRP A 59 17.17 -4.58 22.32
C TRP A 59 18.66 -4.69 22.62
N THR A 60 19.47 -4.60 21.58
CA THR A 60 20.90 -4.38 21.68
C THR A 60 21.17 -2.93 21.31
N SER A 61 21.85 -2.22 22.19
CA SER A 61 22.28 -0.84 21.95
C SER A 61 23.76 -0.81 21.70
N VAL A 62 24.14 -0.12 20.63
CA VAL A 62 25.52 0.08 20.24
C VAL A 62 25.82 1.55 20.40
N GLU A 63 26.83 1.90 21.20
CA GLU A 63 27.24 3.28 21.46
C GLU A 63 28.67 3.48 20.95
N SER A 64 28.86 4.54 20.17
CA SER A 64 30.17 4.93 19.63
C SER A 64 30.45 6.40 19.92
N ARG A 65 31.71 6.67 20.25
CA ARG A 65 32.30 8.01 20.33
C ARG A 65 33.34 8.24 19.23
N ASP A 66 33.37 7.33 18.25
CA ASP A 66 34.27 7.44 17.11
C ASP A 66 33.92 8.68 16.29
N GLY A 67 34.85 9.63 16.24
CA GLY A 67 34.68 10.87 15.49
C GLY A 67 34.46 10.64 13.99
N ARG A 68 34.92 9.52 13.44
CA ARG A 68 34.68 9.17 12.02
C ARG A 68 33.21 8.86 11.78
N LEU A 69 32.60 8.03 12.62
CA LEU A 69 31.18 7.70 12.48
C LEU A 69 30.31 8.94 12.72
N ILE A 70 30.63 9.70 13.77
CA ILE A 70 29.89 10.92 14.11
C ILE A 70 30.00 11.94 12.98
N GLY A 71 31.22 12.21 12.49
CA GLY A 71 31.46 13.10 11.37
C GLY A 71 30.76 12.62 10.09
N ALA A 72 30.82 11.32 9.78
CA ALA A 72 30.13 10.76 8.62
C ALA A 72 28.60 10.91 8.73
N LEU A 73 28.01 10.70 9.91
CA LEU A 73 26.58 10.90 10.14
C LEU A 73 26.21 12.39 10.03
N ILE A 74 27.00 13.31 10.58
CA ILE A 74 26.77 14.77 10.45
C ILE A 74 26.83 15.18 8.97
N MET A 75 27.87 14.76 8.25
CA MET A 75 28.03 15.04 6.82
C MET A 75 26.90 14.43 5.99
N ALA A 76 26.37 13.28 6.43
CA ALA A 76 25.18 12.67 5.85
C ALA A 76 23.88 13.38 6.24
N GLY A 77 23.90 14.40 7.12
CA GLY A 77 22.75 15.21 7.52
C GLY A 77 22.13 14.85 8.87
N ALA A 78 22.83 14.12 9.75
CA ALA A 78 22.34 13.78 11.08
C ALA A 78 22.42 14.98 12.03
N SER A 79 21.31 15.23 12.73
CA SER A 79 21.22 16.24 13.77
C SER A 79 20.99 15.60 15.15
N ALA A 80 21.05 16.43 16.20
CA ALA A 80 20.77 16.02 17.57
C ALA A 80 19.31 15.57 17.78
N ASP A 81 18.38 16.09 16.99
CA ASP A 81 16.96 15.70 17.04
C ASP A 81 16.57 14.95 15.75
N PRO A 82 16.35 13.63 15.78
CA PRO A 82 16.12 12.83 14.57
C PRO A 82 14.84 13.21 13.80
N VAL A 83 14.01 14.12 14.30
CA VAL A 83 12.84 14.64 13.56
C VAL A 83 13.17 15.80 12.63
N ASP A 84 14.41 16.29 12.60
CA ASP A 84 14.82 17.42 11.76
C ASP A 84 14.84 17.11 10.24
N GLY A 85 14.46 15.90 9.85
CA GLY A 85 14.13 15.53 8.47
C GLY A 85 15.05 14.49 7.86
N ILE A 86 14.73 14.11 6.62
CA ILE A 86 15.53 13.18 5.83
C ILE A 86 16.45 14.00 4.91
N PRO A 87 17.76 13.69 4.84
CA PRO A 87 18.70 14.38 3.96
C PRO A 87 18.32 14.27 2.47
N ASN A 88 18.50 15.36 1.71
CA ASN A 88 18.11 15.44 0.29
C ASN A 88 18.75 14.35 -0.58
N TRP A 89 20.02 14.01 -0.35
CA TRP A 89 20.74 12.99 -1.12
C TRP A 89 20.05 11.60 -1.06
N VAL A 90 19.29 11.32 0.01
CA VAL A 90 18.52 10.06 0.13
C VAL A 90 17.33 10.05 -0.83
N PHE A 91 16.74 11.20 -1.15
CA PHE A 91 15.67 11.31 -2.13
C PHE A 91 16.17 11.23 -3.58
N GLU A 92 17.44 11.58 -3.80
CA GLU A 92 18.06 11.58 -5.13
C GLU A 92 18.52 10.18 -5.55
N ASP A 93 18.82 9.29 -4.59
CA ASP A 93 19.24 7.91 -4.84
C ASP A 93 18.21 6.86 -4.33
N PRO A 94 17.54 6.11 -5.23
CA PRO A 94 16.63 5.03 -4.86
C PRO A 94 17.27 3.89 -4.05
N GLU A 95 18.58 3.66 -4.15
CA GLU A 95 19.29 2.69 -3.29
C GLU A 95 19.43 3.22 -1.87
N ALA A 96 19.88 4.45 -1.70
CA ALA A 96 19.91 5.11 -0.39
C ALA A 96 18.52 5.15 0.27
N ALA A 97 17.47 5.46 -0.50
CA ALA A 97 16.09 5.44 -0.02
C ALA A 97 15.68 4.06 0.53
N ARG A 98 15.96 2.98 -0.22
CA ARG A 98 15.70 1.60 0.21
C ARG A 98 16.45 1.26 1.49
N GLU A 99 17.70 1.69 1.60
CA GLU A 99 18.54 1.37 2.74
C GLU A 99 18.13 2.14 4.00
N LEU A 100 17.77 3.42 3.88
CA LEU A 100 17.18 4.18 4.98
C LEU A 100 15.89 3.52 5.46
N LEU A 101 14.97 3.19 4.54
CA LEU A 101 13.72 2.52 4.89
C LEU A 101 13.97 1.17 5.55
N SER A 102 14.94 0.39 5.08
CA SER A 102 15.36 -0.90 5.69
C SER A 102 15.78 -0.73 7.15
N GLY A 103 16.64 0.27 7.43
CA GLY A 103 17.05 0.60 8.80
C GLY A 103 15.88 1.02 9.68
N LEU A 104 15.04 1.95 9.19
CA LEU A 104 13.90 2.52 9.91
C LEU A 104 12.81 1.48 10.21
N TYR A 105 12.40 0.69 9.22
CA TYR A 105 11.40 -0.36 9.38
C TYR A 105 11.92 -1.54 10.21
N SER A 106 13.23 -1.79 10.25
CA SER A 106 13.78 -2.81 11.16
C SER A 106 13.49 -2.48 12.63
N VAL A 107 13.56 -1.20 13.01
CA VAL A 107 13.38 -0.79 14.41
C VAL A 107 11.96 -0.38 14.77
N ARG A 108 11.22 0.22 13.83
CA ARG A 108 9.87 0.76 14.07
C ARG A 108 8.78 0.13 13.22
N GLY A 109 9.15 -0.63 12.19
CA GLY A 109 8.23 -1.33 11.31
C GLY A 109 7.64 -2.60 11.92
N ARG A 110 6.44 -2.95 11.49
CA ARG A 110 5.71 -4.17 11.86
C ARG A 110 4.97 -4.73 10.66
N VAL A 111 5.24 -6.00 10.37
CA VAL A 111 4.47 -6.83 9.44
C VAL A 111 3.40 -7.57 10.25
N LEU A 112 2.13 -7.23 9.99
CA LEU A 112 0.99 -7.73 10.76
C LEU A 112 0.42 -9.06 10.21
N GLY A 113 0.87 -9.51 9.02
CA GLY A 113 0.46 -10.77 8.42
C GLY A 113 -0.92 -10.69 7.77
N PHE A 114 -1.78 -11.68 8.04
CA PHE A 114 -3.12 -11.78 7.45
C PHE A 114 -4.19 -11.82 8.54
N ASP A 115 -5.35 -11.29 8.20
CA ASP A 115 -6.62 -11.50 8.90
C ASP A 115 -7.54 -12.29 7.96
N GLY A 116 -7.58 -13.61 8.14
CA GLY A 116 -8.22 -14.55 7.23
C GLY A 116 -7.73 -14.38 5.78
N SER A 117 -8.63 -13.94 4.90
CA SER A 117 -8.34 -13.74 3.47
C SER A 117 -7.65 -12.40 3.15
N ARG A 118 -7.58 -11.47 4.11
CA ARG A 118 -7.15 -10.09 3.90
C ARG A 118 -5.73 -9.87 4.43
N PRO A 119 -4.79 -9.35 3.61
CA PRO A 119 -3.49 -8.95 4.13
C PRO A 119 -3.67 -7.73 5.04
N ARG A 120 -3.03 -7.76 6.21
CA ARG A 120 -3.00 -6.62 7.13
C ARG A 120 -1.92 -5.64 6.68
N PRO A 121 -2.04 -4.34 7.00
CA PRO A 121 -1.06 -3.35 6.59
C PRO A 121 0.31 -3.62 7.20
N VAL A 122 1.36 -3.21 6.50
CA VAL A 122 2.66 -2.97 7.12
C VAL A 122 2.58 -1.60 7.78
N ARG A 123 2.94 -1.54 9.06
CA ARG A 123 2.89 -0.34 9.88
C ARG A 123 4.29 0.13 10.24
N LEU A 124 4.53 1.42 10.11
CA LEU A 124 5.65 2.12 10.72
C LEU A 124 5.13 3.06 11.80
N GLU A 125 5.75 3.04 12.97
CA GLU A 125 5.38 3.92 14.08
C GLU A 125 6.50 4.91 14.40
N LEU A 126 6.24 6.18 14.16
CA LEU A 126 7.15 7.29 14.46
C LEU A 126 6.74 7.97 15.76
N ARG A 127 7.73 8.47 16.52
CA ARG A 127 7.51 9.18 17.78
C ARG A 127 8.48 10.33 17.94
N ALA A 128 7.98 11.41 18.51
CA ALA A 128 8.76 12.58 18.88
C ALA A 128 8.30 13.10 20.24
N ARG A 129 9.03 14.06 20.81
CA ARG A 129 8.49 14.84 21.94
C ARG A 129 7.23 15.59 21.50
N ALA A 130 6.29 15.82 22.41
CA ALA A 130 4.99 16.40 22.07
C ALA A 130 5.08 17.84 21.51
N ASP A 131 6.12 18.59 21.85
CA ASP A 131 6.40 19.94 21.34
C ASP A 131 6.97 19.94 19.90
N ARG A 132 7.33 18.78 19.35
CA ARG A 132 7.86 18.59 17.99
C ARG A 132 6.85 17.91 17.05
N GLU A 133 5.55 18.13 17.27
CA GLU A 133 4.49 17.46 16.52
C GLU A 133 4.53 17.74 15.01
N LEU A 134 4.73 19.01 14.63
CA LEU A 134 4.79 19.41 13.22
C LEU A 134 5.97 18.76 12.50
N ASP A 135 7.13 18.69 13.16
CA ASP A 135 8.32 18.04 12.60
C ASP A 135 8.11 16.53 12.46
N LEU A 136 7.42 15.90 13.43
CA LEU A 136 7.05 14.49 13.32
C LEU A 136 6.13 14.22 12.12
N LEU A 137 5.18 15.12 11.85
CA LEU A 137 4.32 15.02 10.66
C LEU A 137 5.11 15.24 9.37
N SER A 138 6.03 16.21 9.35
CA SER A 138 6.93 16.43 8.20
C SER A 138 7.76 15.18 7.90
N LEU A 139 8.38 14.59 8.93
CA LEU A 139 9.14 13.34 8.80
C LEU A 139 8.26 12.19 8.28
N ALA A 140 7.01 12.08 8.74
CA ALA A 140 6.09 11.05 8.25
C ALA A 140 5.76 11.23 6.76
N LEU A 141 5.59 12.48 6.30
CA LEU A 141 5.37 12.80 4.88
C LEU A 141 6.62 12.53 4.04
N ASP A 142 7.80 12.83 4.56
CA ASP A 142 9.08 12.49 3.92
C ASP A 142 9.24 10.97 3.74
N VAL A 143 8.86 10.18 4.74
CA VAL A 143 8.83 8.72 4.61
C VAL A 143 7.83 8.28 3.53
N CYS A 144 6.64 8.87 3.45
CA CYS A 144 5.69 8.60 2.37
C CYS A 144 6.28 8.96 1.00
N ARG A 145 7.03 10.07 0.88
CA ARG A 145 7.71 10.47 -0.35
C ARG A 145 8.79 9.46 -0.77
N LEU A 146 9.58 8.96 0.17
CA LEU A 146 10.55 7.88 -0.10
C LEU A 146 9.86 6.58 -0.53
N LEU A 147 8.73 6.22 0.07
CA LEU A 147 7.96 5.05 -0.37
C LEU A 147 7.40 5.26 -1.79
N GLY A 148 6.96 6.48 -2.11
CA GLY A 148 6.52 6.88 -3.44
C GLY A 148 7.60 6.73 -4.51
N SER A 149 8.87 7.03 -4.21
CA SER A 149 9.97 6.81 -5.16
C SER A 149 10.20 5.32 -5.47
N LEU A 150 9.78 4.43 -4.58
CA LEU A 150 9.77 2.96 -4.79
C LEU A 150 8.47 2.45 -5.42
N ASN A 151 7.57 3.36 -5.82
CA ASN A 151 6.23 3.06 -6.34
C ASN A 151 5.39 2.26 -5.34
N VAL A 152 5.44 2.70 -4.07
CA VAL A 152 4.66 2.16 -2.94
C VAL A 152 3.78 3.26 -2.38
N ASP A 153 2.47 3.10 -2.49
CA ASP A 153 1.54 4.03 -1.85
C ASP A 153 1.47 3.79 -0.34
N ALA A 154 1.57 4.88 0.42
CA ALA A 154 1.50 4.87 1.88
C ALA A 154 0.75 6.09 2.40
N GLU A 155 0.12 5.92 3.56
CA GLU A 155 -0.68 6.97 4.19
C GLU A 155 -0.23 7.23 5.63
N VAL A 156 -0.26 8.50 6.00
CA VAL A 156 -0.03 8.95 7.36
C VAL A 156 -1.36 8.88 8.12
N VAL A 157 -1.37 8.20 9.27
CA VAL A 157 -2.56 7.99 10.09
C VAL A 157 -2.26 8.25 11.55
N GLY A 158 -3.26 8.85 12.23
CA GLY A 158 -3.36 8.80 13.68
C GLY A 158 -2.25 9.56 14.37
N LEU A 159 -2.41 10.89 14.45
CA LEU A 159 -1.69 11.68 15.42
C LEU A 159 -2.30 11.45 16.81
N SER A 160 -1.47 11.00 17.75
CA SER A 160 -1.91 10.74 19.12
C SER A 160 -0.84 11.17 20.12
N HIS A 161 -1.31 11.55 21.31
CA HIS A 161 -0.45 11.91 22.43
C HIS A 161 -0.37 10.74 23.40
N VAL A 162 0.86 10.33 23.73
CA VAL A 162 1.11 9.24 24.68
C VAL A 162 1.91 9.80 25.86
N SER A 163 1.39 9.61 27.06
CA SER A 163 2.08 9.96 28.30
C SER A 163 2.77 8.71 28.86
N SER A 164 4.06 8.83 29.20
CA SER A 164 4.84 7.77 29.84
C SER A 164 5.70 8.38 30.94
N GLY A 165 5.19 8.32 32.19
CA GLY A 165 5.78 9.06 33.31
C GLY A 165 5.66 10.57 33.10
N HIS A 166 6.76 11.31 33.30
CA HIS A 166 6.83 12.76 33.10
C HIS A 166 6.98 13.19 31.64
N TYR A 167 7.06 12.26 30.70
CA TYR A 167 7.29 12.58 29.30
C TYR A 167 6.01 12.46 28.49
N ARG A 168 5.72 13.50 27.69
CA ARG A 168 4.67 13.51 26.66
C ARG A 168 5.32 13.34 25.30
N TYR A 169 4.82 12.37 24.54
CA TYR A 169 5.27 12.09 23.18
C TYR A 169 4.11 12.22 22.21
N ALA A 170 4.38 12.79 21.05
CA ALA A 170 3.53 12.65 19.88
C ALA A 170 3.88 11.34 19.16
N ARG A 171 2.87 10.69 18.59
CA ARG A 171 2.98 9.45 17.82
C ARG A 171 2.17 9.59 16.55
N VAL A 172 2.76 9.15 15.44
CA VAL A 172 2.15 9.06 14.11
C VAL A 172 2.45 7.69 13.52
N GLU A 173 1.51 7.14 12.74
CA GLU A 173 1.71 5.90 11.99
C GLU A 173 1.78 6.16 10.49
N VAL A 174 2.67 5.45 9.79
CA VAL A 174 2.65 5.35 8.32
C VAL A 174 2.23 3.93 7.96
N LEU A 175 1.19 3.81 7.14
CA LEU A 175 0.59 2.53 6.78
C LEU A 175 0.73 2.27 5.28
N ILE A 176 1.20 1.08 4.94
CA ILE A 176 1.20 0.55 3.57
C ILE A 176 0.05 -0.46 3.49
N ARG A 177 -0.87 -0.22 2.57
CA ARG A 177 -2.10 -0.99 2.36
C ARG A 177 -2.17 -1.48 0.91
N GLY A 178 -3.04 -2.45 0.65
CA GLY A 178 -3.23 -2.98 -0.70
C GLY A 178 -2.19 -4.03 -1.08
N ARG A 179 -2.62 -5.04 -1.85
CA ARG A 179 -1.77 -6.19 -2.19
C ARG A 179 -0.55 -5.81 -3.01
N ARG A 180 -0.72 -4.89 -3.97
CA ARG A 180 0.35 -4.41 -4.86
C ARG A 180 1.47 -3.74 -4.06
N ASP A 181 1.12 -2.74 -3.26
CA ASP A 181 2.09 -1.95 -2.48
C ASP A 181 2.76 -2.80 -1.40
N LEU A 182 2.00 -3.67 -0.73
CA LEU A 182 2.56 -4.62 0.22
C LEU A 182 3.58 -5.55 -0.45
N ARG A 183 3.26 -6.10 -1.63
CA ARG A 183 4.20 -6.96 -2.36
C ARG A 183 5.45 -6.18 -2.76
N ARG A 184 5.27 -4.99 -3.34
CA ARG A 184 6.36 -4.12 -3.79
C ARG A 184 7.27 -3.75 -2.63
N PHE A 185 6.71 -3.23 -1.54
CA PHE A 185 7.46 -2.87 -0.34
C PHE A 185 8.24 -4.06 0.24
N LEU A 186 7.56 -5.19 0.48
CA LEU A 186 8.20 -6.35 1.10
C LEU A 186 9.28 -6.98 0.22
N SER A 187 9.21 -6.81 -1.11
CA SER A 187 10.24 -7.29 -2.03
C SER A 187 11.45 -6.36 -2.16
N GLU A 188 11.26 -5.06 -1.94
CA GLU A 188 12.29 -4.03 -2.16
C GLU A 188 12.96 -3.58 -0.86
N VAL A 189 12.25 -3.64 0.27
CA VAL A 189 12.72 -3.17 1.57
C VAL A 189 12.88 -4.34 2.53
N GLU A 190 14.12 -4.62 2.88
CA GLU A 190 14.47 -5.69 3.83
C GLU A 190 14.41 -5.20 5.28
N PHE A 191 14.04 -6.08 6.22
CA PHE A 191 14.10 -5.77 7.66
C PHE A 191 15.45 -6.25 8.24
N ARG A 192 16.57 -5.75 7.69
CA ARG A 192 17.91 -6.29 7.95
C ARG A 192 18.28 -6.41 9.42
N TYR A 193 17.93 -5.42 10.24
CA TYR A 193 18.21 -5.45 11.67
C TYR A 193 17.09 -6.08 12.50
N ASN A 194 16.16 -6.80 11.87
CA ASN A 194 15.04 -7.45 12.54
C ASN A 194 14.70 -8.79 11.87
N PRO A 195 15.39 -9.88 12.24
CA PRO A 195 15.20 -11.18 11.60
C PRO A 195 13.77 -11.72 11.77
N GLU A 196 13.12 -11.40 12.88
CA GLU A 196 11.72 -11.79 13.12
C GLU A 196 10.79 -11.14 12.11
N GLN A 197 10.91 -9.82 11.90
CA GLN A 197 10.10 -9.12 10.90
C GLN A 197 10.50 -9.49 9.47
N SER A 198 11.78 -9.77 9.21
CA SER A 198 12.23 -10.33 7.93
C SER A 198 11.55 -11.66 7.61
N GLU A 199 11.45 -12.58 8.58
CA GLU A 199 10.76 -13.85 8.35
C GLU A 199 9.25 -13.66 8.16
N ARG A 200 8.62 -12.75 8.94
CA ARG A 200 7.21 -12.40 8.73
C ARG A 200 6.96 -11.80 7.34
N ALA A 201 7.84 -10.92 6.87
CA ALA A 201 7.79 -10.33 5.53
C ALA A 201 7.84 -11.42 4.45
N ARG A 202 8.79 -12.35 4.54
CA ARG A 202 8.91 -13.47 3.59
C ARG A 202 7.68 -14.38 3.60
N ARG A 203 7.13 -14.71 4.78
CA ARG A 203 5.88 -15.47 4.89
C ARG A 203 4.73 -14.76 4.21
N MET A 204 4.61 -13.45 4.43
CA MET A 204 3.56 -12.64 3.84
C MET A 204 3.68 -12.57 2.31
N LEU A 205 4.90 -12.38 1.78
CA LEU A 205 5.17 -12.43 0.35
C LEU A 205 4.78 -13.77 -0.30
N ARG A 206 5.19 -14.89 0.31
CA ARG A 206 4.85 -16.24 -0.18
C ARG A 206 3.33 -16.44 -0.25
N GLU A 207 2.61 -15.99 0.77
CA GLU A 207 1.15 -16.12 0.82
C GLU A 207 0.45 -15.19 -0.18
N LEU A 208 0.94 -13.97 -0.38
CA LEU A 208 0.44 -13.07 -1.42
C LEU A 208 0.60 -13.71 -2.81
N ALA A 209 1.78 -14.26 -3.11
CA ALA A 209 2.05 -14.93 -4.38
C ALA A 209 1.16 -16.18 -4.57
N ARG A 210 1.03 -17.03 -3.54
CA ARG A 210 0.16 -18.22 -3.59
C ARG A 210 -1.28 -17.87 -3.94
N ARG A 211 -1.84 -16.82 -3.32
CA ARG A 211 -3.23 -16.41 -3.56
C ARG A 211 -3.43 -15.80 -4.94
N GLU A 212 -2.43 -15.11 -5.46
CA GLU A 212 -2.41 -14.62 -6.84
C GLU A 212 -2.44 -15.79 -7.83
N THR A 213 -1.62 -16.83 -7.62
CA THR A 213 -1.66 -18.06 -8.43
C THR A 213 -3.02 -18.76 -8.34
N GLN A 214 -3.65 -18.81 -7.16
CA GLN A 214 -4.98 -19.42 -7.01
C GLN A 214 -6.07 -18.65 -7.74
N LEU A 215 -6.00 -17.32 -7.73
CA LEU A 215 -6.90 -16.48 -8.52
C LEU A 215 -6.66 -16.67 -10.02
N SER A 216 -5.40 -16.75 -10.45
CA SER A 216 -5.05 -16.97 -11.86
C SER A 216 -5.39 -18.38 -12.36
N THR A 217 -5.36 -19.40 -11.51
CA THR A 217 -5.77 -20.78 -11.87
C THR A 217 -7.28 -20.95 -11.83
N LYS A 218 -7.99 -20.28 -10.91
CA LYS A 218 -9.47 -20.23 -10.94
C LYS A 218 -10.00 -19.40 -12.11
N TRP A 219 -9.21 -18.47 -12.64
CA TRP A 219 -9.61 -17.56 -13.72
C TRP A 219 -8.44 -17.29 -14.69
N PRO A 220 -8.07 -18.25 -15.55
CA PRO A 220 -6.93 -18.08 -16.45
C PRO A 220 -7.22 -16.96 -17.46
N ALA A 221 -6.39 -15.90 -17.44
CA ALA A 221 -6.39 -14.89 -18.47
C ALA A 221 -6.03 -15.55 -19.81
N ARG A 222 -6.98 -15.59 -20.75
CA ARG A 222 -6.75 -16.10 -22.11
C ARG A 222 -6.38 -14.94 -23.03
N TRP A 223 -5.42 -15.17 -23.92
CA TRP A 223 -4.97 -14.23 -24.94
C TRP A 223 -5.35 -14.79 -26.31
N GLY A 224 -5.94 -13.99 -27.19
CA GLY A 224 -6.23 -14.37 -28.58
C GLY A 224 -5.81 -13.27 -29.54
N ASP A 225 -5.42 -13.65 -30.76
CA ASP A 225 -5.06 -12.70 -31.81
C ASP A 225 -6.32 -12.05 -32.39
N VAL A 226 -6.21 -10.81 -32.87
CA VAL A 226 -7.33 -9.94 -33.23
C VAL A 226 -7.67 -10.02 -34.72
N GLY A 227 -8.95 -10.15 -35.05
CA GLY A 227 -9.57 -9.78 -36.32
C GLY A 227 -10.50 -8.58 -36.10
N VAL A 228 -10.31 -7.50 -36.87
CA VAL A 228 -11.16 -6.29 -36.80
C VAL A 228 -12.13 -6.29 -37.97
N SER A 229 -13.41 -6.12 -37.70
CA SER A 229 -14.44 -5.91 -38.73
C SER A 229 -15.27 -4.68 -38.42
N ASP A 230 -15.53 -3.88 -39.45
CA ASP A 230 -16.40 -2.69 -39.37
C ASP A 230 -17.86 -3.12 -39.53
N SER A 231 -18.69 -2.85 -38.51
CA SER A 231 -20.12 -3.20 -38.51
C SER A 231 -21.05 -2.04 -38.86
N GLY A 232 -20.53 -0.87 -39.26
CA GLY A 232 -21.36 0.31 -39.53
C GLY A 232 -21.73 1.09 -38.26
N ASP A 233 -22.89 1.75 -38.28
CA ASP A 233 -23.35 2.81 -37.33
C ASP A 233 -23.37 2.45 -35.82
N GLU A 234 -22.95 1.24 -35.41
CA GLU A 234 -22.97 0.75 -34.02
C GLU A 234 -21.59 0.55 -33.36
N GLY A 235 -20.49 0.97 -34.02
CA GLY A 235 -19.13 0.93 -33.45
C GLY A 235 -18.25 -0.21 -33.97
N LEU A 236 -17.04 -0.34 -33.42
CA LEU A 236 -16.07 -1.34 -33.85
C LEU A 236 -16.28 -2.66 -33.10
N VAL A 237 -16.16 -3.78 -33.81
CA VAL A 237 -16.17 -5.13 -33.22
C VAL A 237 -14.80 -5.77 -33.40
N LEU A 238 -14.17 -6.06 -32.27
CA LEU A 238 -12.95 -6.84 -32.20
C LEU A 238 -13.33 -8.30 -31.97
N ARG A 239 -12.97 -9.18 -32.90
CA ARG A 239 -13.05 -10.63 -32.74
C ARG A 239 -11.69 -11.17 -32.42
N THR A 240 -11.58 -12.08 -31.46
CA THR A 240 -10.33 -12.81 -31.25
C THR A 240 -10.39 -14.22 -31.81
N GLU A 241 -9.23 -14.81 -32.10
CA GLU A 241 -9.12 -16.22 -32.50
C GLU A 241 -9.71 -17.19 -31.48
N LEU A 242 -9.82 -16.77 -30.22
CA LEU A 242 -10.48 -17.50 -29.15
C LEU A 242 -12.01 -17.40 -29.16
N GLY A 243 -12.59 -16.70 -30.14
CA GLY A 243 -14.03 -16.52 -30.31
C GLY A 243 -14.65 -15.44 -29.40
N PHE A 244 -13.84 -14.61 -28.72
CA PHE A 244 -14.36 -13.48 -27.95
C PHE A 244 -14.61 -12.27 -28.83
N GLU A 245 -15.72 -11.58 -28.58
CA GLU A 245 -16.08 -10.33 -29.23
C GLU A 245 -16.05 -9.17 -28.23
N ILE A 246 -15.39 -8.07 -28.58
CA ILE A 246 -15.44 -6.80 -27.85
C ILE A 246 -16.02 -5.77 -28.81
N ALA A 247 -17.23 -5.30 -28.53
CA ALA A 247 -17.88 -4.23 -29.26
C ALA A 247 -17.79 -2.91 -28.47
N GLY A 248 -17.45 -1.82 -29.15
CA GLY A 248 -17.39 -0.52 -28.49
C GLY A 248 -17.02 0.62 -29.44
N PRO A 249 -17.07 1.87 -28.95
CA PRO A 249 -16.62 3.01 -29.73
C PRO A 249 -15.10 2.94 -29.94
N ALA A 250 -14.63 3.52 -31.05
CA ALA A 250 -13.22 3.44 -31.46
C ALA A 250 -12.24 4.00 -30.42
N ASP A 251 -12.68 4.89 -29.53
CA ASP A 251 -11.90 5.49 -28.46
C ASP A 251 -11.87 4.67 -27.14
N MET A 252 -12.60 3.54 -27.08
CA MET A 252 -12.61 2.64 -25.94
C MET A 252 -11.23 2.03 -25.69
N TRP A 253 -10.75 2.05 -24.44
CA TRP A 253 -9.48 1.42 -24.05
C TRP A 253 -9.63 -0.10 -23.89
N VAL A 254 -8.75 -0.88 -24.54
CA VAL A 254 -8.87 -2.36 -24.63
C VAL A 254 -7.61 -3.12 -24.20
N SER A 255 -6.53 -2.43 -23.84
CA SER A 255 -5.25 -3.05 -23.46
C SER A 255 -4.68 -2.52 -22.15
N SER A 256 -4.26 -3.43 -21.26
CA SER A 256 -3.67 -3.12 -19.95
C SER A 256 -2.16 -2.87 -19.97
N ARG A 257 -1.43 -3.27 -21.02
CA ARG A 257 0.03 -3.06 -21.11
C ARG A 257 0.42 -1.79 -21.85
N ASN A 258 -0.27 -1.47 -22.94
CA ASN A 258 0.15 -0.38 -23.82
C ASN A 258 -0.86 0.77 -23.91
N LYS A 259 -2.01 0.67 -23.21
CA LYS A 259 -3.13 1.62 -23.34
C LYS A 259 -3.38 1.91 -24.82
N ARG A 260 -4.03 0.99 -25.53
CA ARG A 260 -4.43 1.21 -26.93
C ARG A 260 -5.95 1.33 -27.00
N ARG A 261 -6.41 2.22 -27.88
CA ARG A 261 -7.83 2.36 -28.18
C ARG A 261 -8.25 1.28 -29.18
N LEU A 262 -9.53 0.97 -29.20
CA LEU A 262 -10.11 -0.07 -30.05
C LEU A 262 -9.84 0.18 -31.54
N GLY A 263 -9.92 1.44 -31.98
CA GLY A 263 -9.62 1.83 -33.37
C GLY A 263 -8.14 1.80 -33.75
N ASP A 264 -7.24 1.75 -32.77
CA ASP A 264 -5.79 1.72 -33.02
C ASP A 264 -5.23 0.30 -33.19
N LEU A 265 -6.09 -0.72 -33.03
CA LEU A 265 -5.68 -2.12 -33.06
C LEU A 265 -5.64 -2.65 -34.49
N LYS A 266 -4.60 -3.43 -34.78
CA LYS A 266 -4.41 -4.11 -36.06
C LYS A 266 -4.45 -5.63 -35.86
N PRO A 267 -4.81 -6.40 -36.90
CA PRO A 267 -4.66 -7.84 -36.85
C PRO A 267 -3.23 -8.26 -36.45
N GLY A 268 -3.13 -9.19 -35.50
CA GLY A 268 -1.86 -9.59 -34.88
C GLY A 268 -1.46 -8.81 -33.61
N ASP A 269 -2.18 -7.74 -33.24
CA ASP A 269 -1.99 -7.10 -31.94
C ASP A 269 -2.54 -7.98 -30.80
N ARG A 270 -1.84 -8.02 -29.66
CA ARG A 270 -2.28 -8.74 -28.46
C ARG A 270 -3.12 -7.86 -27.54
N VAL A 271 -4.33 -8.31 -27.23
CA VAL A 271 -5.25 -7.65 -26.29
C VAL A 271 -5.50 -8.49 -25.04
N VAL A 272 -5.76 -7.82 -23.92
CA VAL A 272 -6.14 -8.49 -22.67
C VAL A 272 -7.65 -8.61 -22.63
N LEU A 273 -8.14 -9.85 -22.68
CA LEU A 273 -9.57 -10.15 -22.77
C LEU A 273 -10.33 -10.04 -21.44
N TYR A 274 -9.65 -9.64 -20.36
CA TYR A 274 -10.29 -9.49 -19.05
C TYR A 274 -9.47 -8.60 -18.09
N PRO A 275 -10.08 -7.63 -17.35
CA PRO A 275 -11.51 -7.39 -17.17
C PRO A 275 -12.04 -6.22 -18.04
N VAL A 276 -11.60 -6.11 -19.29
CA VAL A 276 -12.19 -5.19 -20.28
C VAL A 276 -12.81 -6.04 -21.38
N GLY A 277 -14.14 -6.11 -21.38
CA GLY A 277 -14.92 -7.01 -22.25
C GLY A 277 -15.84 -7.87 -21.39
N VAL A 278 -16.97 -7.31 -20.97
CA VAL A 278 -18.11 -8.15 -20.63
C VAL A 278 -18.48 -8.84 -21.94
N PRO A 279 -18.48 -10.18 -22.05
CA PRO A 279 -19.01 -10.82 -23.26
C PRO A 279 -20.40 -10.21 -23.53
N PRO A 280 -20.77 -9.93 -24.79
CA PRO A 280 -22.09 -9.37 -25.10
C PRO A 280 -23.11 -10.15 -24.30
N ALA A 281 -23.89 -9.42 -23.50
CA ALA A 281 -24.79 -10.04 -22.55
C ALA A 281 -25.64 -11.04 -23.35
N ALA A 282 -25.41 -12.34 -23.13
CA ALA A 282 -26.42 -13.32 -23.48
C ALA A 282 -27.71 -12.79 -22.85
N ASP A 283 -28.83 -12.89 -23.55
CA ASP A 283 -30.14 -12.38 -23.11
C ASP A 283 -30.55 -13.18 -21.85
N ARG A 284 -29.92 -12.83 -20.72
CA ARG A 284 -29.97 -13.55 -19.46
C ARG A 284 -31.22 -13.06 -18.79
N ARG A 285 -32.17 -13.97 -18.62
CA ARG A 285 -33.42 -13.71 -17.94
C ARG A 285 -33.50 -14.44 -16.63
N GLY A 286 -34.26 -13.91 -15.69
CA GLY A 286 -34.60 -14.57 -14.43
C GLY A 286 -33.78 -14.11 -13.21
N THR A 287 -33.88 -14.88 -12.14
CA THR A 287 -33.37 -14.50 -10.81
C THR A 287 -31.85 -14.68 -10.71
N LEU A 288 -31.15 -13.58 -10.40
CA LEU A 288 -29.72 -13.53 -10.12
C LEU A 288 -29.42 -13.84 -8.64
N LEU A 289 -30.24 -13.34 -7.72
CA LEU A 289 -30.16 -13.64 -6.29
C LEU A 289 -31.56 -13.86 -5.73
N ALA A 290 -31.87 -15.11 -5.36
CA ALA A 290 -33.13 -15.42 -4.71
C ALA A 290 -33.10 -15.01 -3.23
N ASP A 291 -34.29 -14.80 -2.68
CA ASP A 291 -34.49 -14.36 -1.30
C ASP A 291 -33.89 -15.36 -0.27
N VAL A 292 -33.96 -16.66 -0.59
CA VAL A 292 -33.39 -17.74 0.24
C VAL A 292 -31.86 -17.74 0.25
N ASP A 293 -31.23 -17.25 -0.81
CA ASP A 293 -29.76 -17.24 -0.98
C ASP A 293 -29.10 -16.01 -0.35
N ALA A 294 -29.89 -14.97 -0.05
CA ALA A 294 -29.39 -13.79 0.63
C ALA A 294 -29.05 -14.08 2.10
N PRO A 295 -27.96 -13.52 2.65
CA PRO A 295 -27.60 -13.67 4.06
C PRO A 295 -28.73 -13.21 4.98
N GLU A 296 -29.05 -13.99 6.02
CA GLU A 296 -30.20 -13.76 6.89
C GLU A 296 -30.22 -12.36 7.52
N GLY A 297 -29.06 -11.84 7.94
CA GLY A 297 -28.93 -10.48 8.47
C GLY A 297 -29.11 -9.35 7.45
N ALA A 298 -29.01 -9.64 6.15
CA ALA A 298 -29.15 -8.67 5.06
C ALA A 298 -30.50 -8.75 4.34
N ARG A 299 -31.23 -9.89 4.44
CA ARG A 299 -32.51 -10.12 3.73
C ARG A 299 -33.52 -9.00 3.95
N ARG A 300 -33.75 -8.60 5.21
CA ARG A 300 -34.71 -7.57 5.55
C ARG A 300 -34.36 -6.23 4.89
N PHE A 301 -33.10 -5.81 5.00
CA PHE A 301 -32.63 -4.57 4.40
C PHE A 301 -32.72 -4.59 2.86
N LEU A 302 -32.35 -5.70 2.23
CA LEU A 302 -32.41 -5.84 0.78
C LEU A 302 -33.85 -5.87 0.27
N ARG A 303 -34.81 -6.44 1.02
CA ARG A 303 -36.25 -6.34 0.71
C ARG A 303 -36.77 -4.92 0.86
N ASP A 304 -36.37 -4.22 1.92
CA ASP A 304 -36.78 -2.84 2.15
C ASP A 304 -36.28 -1.90 1.03
N LEU A 305 -35.21 -2.28 0.33
CA LEU A 305 -34.68 -1.61 -0.86
C LEU A 305 -35.21 -2.15 -2.19
N ASP A 306 -36.13 -3.11 -2.17
CA ASP A 306 -36.67 -3.77 -3.37
C ASP A 306 -35.58 -4.42 -4.25
N LEU A 307 -34.52 -4.93 -3.61
CA LEU A 307 -33.38 -5.59 -4.26
C LEU A 307 -33.46 -7.12 -4.21
N LEU A 308 -34.52 -7.69 -3.61
CA LEU A 308 -34.77 -9.13 -3.58
C LEU A 308 -36.19 -9.47 -4.05
N PRO A 309 -36.36 -10.47 -4.93
CA PRO A 309 -35.30 -11.21 -5.61
C PRO A 309 -34.59 -10.32 -6.64
N LEU A 310 -33.25 -10.30 -6.63
CA LEU A 310 -32.49 -9.56 -7.64
C LEU A 310 -32.53 -10.34 -8.94
N ARG A 311 -32.97 -9.72 -10.01
CA ARG A 311 -33.14 -10.30 -11.35
C ARG A 311 -32.15 -9.70 -12.34
N TRP A 312 -31.91 -10.42 -13.44
CA TRP A 312 -31.04 -9.93 -14.51
C TRP A 312 -31.58 -8.65 -15.17
N GLU A 313 -32.90 -8.48 -15.16
CA GLU A 313 -33.60 -7.34 -15.74
C GLU A 313 -33.75 -6.16 -14.79
N ASP A 314 -33.22 -6.25 -13.56
CA ASP A 314 -33.41 -5.18 -12.59
C ASP A 314 -32.67 -3.89 -12.99
N PRO A 315 -33.35 -2.73 -12.97
CA PRO A 315 -32.75 -1.46 -13.35
C PRO A 315 -31.60 -1.04 -12.42
N ALA A 316 -31.53 -1.59 -11.21
CA ALA A 316 -30.45 -1.35 -10.26
C ALA A 316 -29.17 -2.15 -10.60
N LEU A 317 -29.27 -3.24 -11.38
CA LEU A 317 -28.18 -4.18 -11.62
C LEU A 317 -26.95 -3.53 -12.25
N PRO A 318 -27.04 -2.66 -13.28
CA PRO A 318 -25.85 -2.01 -13.85
C PRO A 318 -25.07 -1.17 -12.81
N THR A 319 -25.79 -0.47 -11.94
CA THR A 319 -25.19 0.36 -10.88
C THR A 319 -24.52 -0.50 -9.82
N LEU A 320 -25.20 -1.54 -9.34
CA LEU A 320 -24.66 -2.50 -8.36
C LEU A 320 -23.39 -3.16 -8.91
N THR A 321 -23.40 -3.57 -10.18
CA THR A 321 -22.27 -4.22 -10.83
C THR A 321 -21.07 -3.28 -10.96
N ARG A 322 -21.29 -1.99 -11.25
CA ARG A 322 -20.22 -0.97 -11.24
C ARG A 322 -19.62 -0.79 -9.86
N VAL A 323 -20.44 -0.65 -8.82
CA VAL A 323 -19.98 -0.52 -7.43
C VAL A 323 -19.16 -1.75 -7.01
N LEU A 324 -19.63 -2.95 -7.35
CA LEU A 324 -18.90 -4.21 -7.16
C LEU A 324 -17.58 -4.22 -7.93
N GLY A 325 -17.57 -3.80 -9.19
CA GLY A 325 -16.35 -3.72 -10.01
C GLY A 325 -15.29 -2.80 -9.38
N TYR A 326 -15.68 -1.62 -8.92
CA TYR A 326 -14.79 -0.72 -8.20
C TYR A 326 -14.29 -1.33 -6.87
N ALA A 327 -15.16 -2.00 -6.12
CA ALA A 327 -14.81 -2.66 -4.87
C ALA A 327 -13.86 -3.86 -5.04
N ILE A 328 -13.91 -4.55 -6.18
CA ILE A 328 -13.05 -5.70 -6.50
C ILE A 328 -11.70 -5.25 -7.07
N GLY A 329 -11.63 -4.07 -7.70
CA GLY A 329 -10.39 -3.45 -8.16
C GLY A 329 -9.59 -2.79 -7.03
N ASP A 330 -9.41 -1.48 -7.11
CA ASP A 330 -8.60 -0.70 -6.14
C ASP A 330 -9.45 -0.08 -5.02
N GLY A 331 -10.79 -0.22 -5.08
CA GLY A 331 -11.71 0.15 -4.01
C GLY A 331 -11.79 -0.89 -2.90
N HIS A 332 -12.56 -0.60 -1.85
CA HIS A 332 -12.89 -1.58 -0.82
C HIS A 332 -14.24 -1.28 -0.16
N LEU A 333 -14.87 -2.34 0.33
CA LEU A 333 -16.12 -2.31 1.09
C LEU A 333 -15.84 -2.69 2.55
N GLU A 334 -16.14 -1.78 3.47
CA GLU A 334 -16.23 -2.00 4.91
C GLU A 334 -17.70 -1.95 5.35
N PRO A 335 -18.07 -2.46 6.53
CA PRO A 335 -19.46 -2.46 7.01
C PRO A 335 -20.15 -1.09 6.94
N ASP A 336 -19.39 -0.01 7.19
CA ASP A 336 -19.93 1.35 7.26
C ASP A 336 -19.33 2.29 6.21
N VAL A 337 -18.40 1.80 5.37
CA VAL A 337 -17.63 2.64 4.45
C VAL A 337 -17.49 1.96 3.10
N VAL A 338 -17.85 2.68 2.05
CA VAL A 338 -17.55 2.33 0.68
C VAL A 338 -16.49 3.29 0.16
N VAL A 339 -15.33 2.76 -0.22
CA VAL A 339 -14.27 3.55 -0.87
C VAL A 339 -14.15 3.10 -2.31
N LEU A 340 -14.44 4.02 -3.23
CA LEU A 340 -14.29 3.81 -4.66
C LEU A 340 -13.10 4.63 -5.15
N ARG A 341 -12.13 3.99 -5.80
CA ARG A 341 -10.97 4.66 -6.40
C ARG A 341 -11.07 4.59 -7.91
N GLY A 342 -10.93 5.73 -8.58
CA GLY A 342 -10.94 5.83 -10.03
C GLY A 342 -9.94 6.87 -10.53
N ALA A 343 -9.82 7.00 -11.86
CA ALA A 343 -8.88 7.92 -12.50
C ALA A 343 -9.10 9.40 -12.10
N GLY A 344 -10.31 9.77 -11.66
CA GLY A 344 -10.66 11.11 -11.18
C GLY A 344 -10.48 11.34 -9.67
N GLY A 345 -9.92 10.38 -8.93
CA GLY A 345 -9.70 10.49 -7.48
C GLY A 345 -10.43 9.42 -6.66
N THR A 346 -10.50 9.65 -5.34
CA THR A 346 -11.11 8.73 -4.37
C THR A 346 -12.45 9.28 -3.89
N ALA A 347 -13.51 8.50 -4.03
CA ALA A 347 -14.81 8.77 -3.42
C ALA A 347 -14.99 7.90 -2.18
N VAL A 348 -15.35 8.51 -1.05
CA VAL A 348 -15.61 7.83 0.22
C VAL A 348 -17.05 8.10 0.63
N ALA A 349 -17.88 7.06 0.67
CA ALA A 349 -19.23 7.12 1.21
C ALA A 349 -19.26 6.41 2.56
N ARG A 350 -19.77 7.08 3.61
CA ARG A 350 -19.99 6.49 4.92
C ARG A 350 -21.48 6.27 5.16
N GLY A 351 -21.86 5.06 5.52
CA GLY A 351 -23.22 4.75 5.95
C GLY A 351 -23.54 5.47 7.27
N ARG A 352 -24.69 6.16 7.33
CA ARG A 352 -25.27 6.56 8.61
C ARG A 352 -25.93 5.33 9.21
N SER A 353 -25.56 4.97 10.44
CA SER A 353 -26.23 3.90 11.18
C SER A 353 -27.74 4.16 11.21
N ALA A 354 -28.52 3.09 11.06
CA ALA A 354 -29.97 3.12 10.91
C ALA A 354 -30.69 3.64 12.17
N ARG A 355 -30.70 4.97 12.36
CA ARG A 355 -31.69 5.72 13.15
C ARG A 355 -31.86 7.12 12.57
N ALA A 356 -32.50 7.25 11.41
CA ALA A 356 -33.14 8.50 11.02
C ALA A 356 -34.26 8.23 9.99
N ARG A 357 -35.44 8.78 10.27
CA ARG A 357 -36.66 8.78 9.44
C ARG A 357 -36.45 9.43 8.07
N PRO A 358 -37.36 9.21 7.10
CA PRO A 358 -37.15 9.60 5.71
C PRO A 358 -37.27 11.11 5.53
N LEU A 359 -36.34 11.70 4.79
CA LEU A 359 -36.54 13.03 4.19
C LEU A 359 -36.71 12.84 2.69
N ALA A 360 -37.95 13.04 2.24
CA ALA A 360 -38.24 13.48 0.89
C ALA A 360 -37.47 14.79 0.64
N GLY A 361 -36.76 14.88 -0.47
CA GLY A 361 -36.04 16.11 -0.84
C GLY A 361 -35.16 15.94 -2.06
N ALA A 362 -35.69 16.37 -3.21
CA ALA A 362 -35.02 16.44 -4.49
C ALA A 362 -33.63 17.10 -4.42
N VAL A 363 -32.64 16.53 -5.12
CA VAL A 363 -31.36 17.19 -5.38
C VAL A 363 -31.38 17.74 -6.80
N ARG A 364 -31.42 19.07 -6.91
CA ARG A 364 -31.15 19.80 -8.16
C ARG A 364 -29.66 19.74 -8.47
N VAL A 365 -29.33 19.34 -9.70
CA VAL A 365 -28.01 19.55 -10.30
C VAL A 365 -27.94 21.00 -10.78
N ARG A 366 -26.92 21.76 -10.36
CA ARG A 366 -26.52 23.01 -11.03
C ARG A 366 -25.41 22.67 -12.03
N GLY A 367 -25.59 23.15 -13.26
CA GLY A 367 -24.58 23.11 -14.32
C GLY A 367 -23.47 24.12 -14.14
#